data_AF-A0A2M9C4G6-F1
#
_entry.id   AF-A0A2M9C4G6-F1
#
_cell.length_a   1.000
_cell.length_b   1.000
_cell.length_c   1.000
_cell.angle_alpha   90.00
_cell.angle_beta   90.00
_cell.angle_gamma   90.00
#
_symmetry.space_group_name_H-M   'P 1'
#
loop_
_entity.id
_entity.type
_entity.pdbx_description
1 polymer ?
#
loop_
_entity_poly.entity_id
_entity_poly.type
_entity_poly.pdbx_seq_one_letter_code
_entity_poly.pdbx_strand_id
1 'polypeptide(L)'
;MRALGTRRRARCGVARGSVAALLAVVVGSALAACSGAPMIALLDEPQEERDILPVHQTADLSPFFAEGESIPQDWTVGLDMTSTRFLAEVEGTEYFVGLSRYGGTESICLIAAFDAGVGEQDWSSACGGVRGGPLGLSVAEQNASLVSDAYDVTPLKRLGWVELHPNLWLDTSRGAPVTPVIELETAPAARPEAGG
;
A
#
# COMPACT_ATOMS: atom_id res chain seq x y z
N MET A 1 -28.20 -36.49 31.85
CA MET A 1 -29.54 -36.93 31.40
C MET A 1 -29.97 -36.04 30.23
N ARG A 2 -30.71 -36.63 29.29
CA ARG A 2 -31.27 -36.13 28.00
C ARG A 2 -31.80 -34.67 28.06
N ALA A 3 -31.82 -33.86 27.00
CA ALA A 3 -32.45 -34.14 25.71
C ALA A 3 -31.95 -33.25 24.54
N LEU A 4 -31.83 -33.87 23.37
CA LEU A 4 -31.60 -33.27 22.05
C LEU A 4 -32.93 -32.76 21.46
N GLY A 5 -32.95 -31.51 21.00
CA GLY A 5 -34.07 -30.88 20.27
C GLY A 5 -33.88 -30.94 18.76
N THR A 6 -34.90 -31.43 18.07
CA THR A 6 -34.93 -31.82 16.65
C THR A 6 -35.50 -30.76 15.69
N ARG A 7 -34.90 -30.73 14.49
CA ARG A 7 -35.53 -30.63 13.14
C ARG A 7 -36.18 -29.31 12.70
N ARG A 8 -35.62 -28.73 11.62
CA ARG A 8 -36.41 -28.30 10.45
C ARG A 8 -35.82 -28.87 9.16
N ARG A 9 -36.69 -29.52 8.39
CA ARG A 9 -36.42 -30.15 7.09
C ARG A 9 -36.72 -29.13 5.99
N ALA A 10 -35.75 -28.76 5.16
CA ALA A 10 -36.01 -28.17 3.85
C ALA A 10 -36.05 -29.30 2.81
N ARG A 11 -37.13 -29.37 2.03
CA ARG A 11 -37.39 -30.43 1.06
C ARG A 11 -36.68 -30.13 -0.25
N CYS A 12 -36.00 -31.13 -0.81
CA CYS A 12 -35.46 -31.15 -2.17
C CYS A 12 -36.58 -31.14 -3.21
N GLY A 13 -36.48 -30.25 -4.19
CA GLY A 13 -37.09 -30.41 -5.51
C GLY A 13 -36.07 -31.06 -6.44
N VAL A 14 -36.34 -32.30 -6.86
CA VAL A 14 -35.50 -33.07 -7.78
C VAL A 14 -36.05 -32.88 -9.20
N ALA A 15 -35.30 -32.20 -10.07
CA ALA A 15 -35.50 -32.26 -11.51
C ALA A 15 -34.69 -33.43 -12.07
N ARG A 16 -35.38 -34.48 -12.51
CA ARG A 16 -34.81 -35.64 -13.21
C ARG A 16 -34.71 -35.32 -14.71
N GLY A 17 -33.50 -35.13 -15.20
CA GLY A 17 -33.15 -35.22 -16.62
C GLY A 17 -31.90 -36.06 -16.75
N SER A 18 -32.04 -37.29 -17.23
CA SER A 18 -30.92 -38.21 -17.49
C SER A 18 -30.71 -38.32 -18.99
N VAL A 19 -29.56 -37.84 -19.49
CA VAL A 19 -28.90 -38.36 -20.70
C VAL A 19 -27.40 -38.39 -20.42
N ALA A 20 -26.78 -39.47 -20.87
CA ALA A 20 -25.49 -40.00 -20.44
C ALA A 20 -24.28 -39.45 -21.22
N ALA A 21 -23.11 -39.63 -20.59
CA ALA A 21 -21.78 -39.85 -21.16
C ALA A 21 -21.06 -38.70 -21.89
N LEU A 22 -20.06 -38.10 -21.23
CA LEU A 22 -18.66 -38.45 -21.48
C LEU A 22 -17.77 -37.94 -20.33
N LEU A 23 -17.03 -38.89 -19.75
CA LEU A 23 -15.99 -38.69 -18.76
C LEU A 23 -14.80 -37.97 -19.44
N ALA A 24 -14.53 -36.72 -19.04
CA ALA A 24 -13.20 -36.14 -19.13
C ALA A 24 -12.91 -35.49 -17.77
N VAL A 25 -12.20 -36.24 -16.95
CA VAL A 25 -11.66 -35.84 -15.66
C VAL A 25 -10.65 -34.72 -15.92
N VAL A 26 -11.08 -33.46 -15.84
CA VAL A 26 -10.16 -32.33 -15.62
C VAL A 26 -10.03 -32.13 -14.12
N VAL A 27 -9.39 -33.12 -13.47
CA VAL A 27 -8.80 -32.96 -12.14
C VAL A 27 -7.45 -32.30 -12.39
N GLY A 28 -7.43 -30.97 -12.39
CA GLY A 28 -6.23 -30.24 -12.82
C GLY A 28 -6.13 -28.79 -12.36
N SER A 29 -6.70 -28.41 -11.21
CA SER A 29 -6.63 -27.01 -10.76
C SER A 29 -6.48 -26.78 -9.25
N ALA A 30 -6.28 -27.81 -8.44
CA ALA A 30 -6.22 -27.66 -6.97
C ALA A 30 -4.79 -27.71 -6.39
N LEU A 31 -3.74 -27.57 -7.21
CA LEU A 31 -2.34 -27.55 -6.76
C LEU A 31 -1.64 -26.19 -6.95
N ALA A 32 -2.35 -25.16 -7.42
CA ALA A 32 -1.86 -23.79 -7.36
C ALA A 32 -2.35 -23.14 -6.07
N ALA A 33 -1.51 -22.30 -5.46
CA ALA A 33 -1.80 -21.45 -4.30
C ALA A 33 -1.66 -22.08 -2.90
N CYS A 34 -0.55 -22.78 -2.66
CA CYS A 34 0.17 -22.64 -1.38
C CYS A 34 1.33 -21.64 -1.50
N SER A 35 1.32 -20.77 -2.50
CA SER A 35 2.07 -19.51 -2.41
C SER A 35 1.36 -18.69 -1.35
N GLY A 36 1.95 -18.57 -0.16
CA GLY A 36 1.35 -17.86 0.96
C GLY A 36 0.80 -16.51 0.51
N ALA A 37 -0.36 -16.13 1.06
CA ALA A 37 -1.01 -14.87 0.72
C ALA A 37 0.01 -13.72 0.70
N PRO A 38 -0.12 -12.79 -0.27
CA PRO A 38 0.74 -11.60 -0.31
C PRO A 38 0.67 -10.88 1.03
N MET A 39 1.82 -10.37 1.49
CA MET A 39 1.86 -9.67 2.77
C MET A 39 1.17 -8.31 2.70
N ILE A 40 1.22 -7.69 1.52
CA ILE A 40 0.56 -6.44 1.16
C ILE A 40 0.01 -6.66 -0.25
N ALA A 41 -1.30 -6.84 -0.36
CA ALA A 41 -1.98 -7.16 -1.62
C ALA A 41 -1.75 -6.09 -2.71
N LEU A 42 -1.54 -4.83 -2.31
CA LEU A 42 -1.25 -3.72 -3.22
C LEU A 42 -0.02 -4.00 -4.12
N LEU A 43 0.97 -4.75 -3.65
CA LEU A 43 2.17 -5.07 -4.42
C LEU A 43 1.92 -6.04 -5.59
N ASP A 44 0.78 -6.75 -5.59
CA ASP A 44 0.36 -7.64 -6.69
C ASP A 44 -0.41 -6.90 -7.79
N GLU A 45 -0.86 -5.68 -7.52
CA GLU A 45 -1.57 -4.85 -8.51
C GLU A 45 -0.59 -4.32 -9.56
N PRO A 46 -1.00 -4.05 -10.81
CA PRO A 46 -0.14 -3.37 -11.79
C PRO A 46 0.34 -2.00 -11.30
N GLN A 47 1.57 -1.62 -11.66
CA GLN A 47 2.09 -0.28 -11.35
C GLN A 47 1.35 0.81 -12.16
N GLU A 48 0.95 1.89 -11.49
CA GLU A 48 0.37 3.09 -12.08
C GLU A 48 1.41 4.23 -12.20
N GLU A 49 1.08 5.29 -12.94
CA GLU A 49 1.98 6.45 -13.13
C GLU A 49 2.37 7.12 -11.80
N ARG A 50 1.41 7.26 -10.87
CA ARG A 50 1.63 7.82 -9.53
C ARG A 50 2.56 6.98 -8.65
N ASP A 51 2.76 5.71 -8.99
CA ASP A 51 3.59 4.80 -8.22
C ASP A 51 5.08 4.94 -8.55
N ILE A 52 5.40 5.73 -9.59
CA ILE A 52 6.77 5.99 -10.03
C ILE A 52 7.37 7.05 -9.10
N LEU A 53 8.41 6.65 -8.35
CA LEU A 53 9.10 7.52 -7.41
C LEU A 53 9.55 8.85 -8.09
N PRO A 54 9.23 10.02 -7.50
CA PRO A 54 9.54 11.34 -8.06
C PRO A 54 11.01 11.57 -8.44
N VAL A 55 11.95 10.97 -7.71
CA VAL A 55 13.39 11.02 -7.99
C VAL A 55 13.74 10.49 -9.39
N HIS A 56 12.88 9.67 -10.00
CA HIS A 56 13.04 9.19 -11.37
C HIS A 56 12.37 10.07 -12.42
N GLN A 57 11.47 10.96 -12.01
CA GLN A 57 10.80 11.91 -12.89
C GLN A 57 11.69 13.13 -13.17
N THR A 58 12.47 13.56 -12.16
CA THR A 58 13.38 14.70 -12.26
C THR A 58 14.76 14.36 -12.82
N ALA A 59 14.99 13.08 -13.18
CA ALA A 59 16.15 12.66 -13.97
C ALA A 59 16.06 13.12 -15.45
N ASP A 60 15.49 14.31 -15.70
CA ASP A 60 15.87 15.10 -16.85
C ASP A 60 17.35 15.44 -16.67
N LEU A 61 18.15 14.63 -17.34
CA LEU A 61 19.58 14.51 -17.26
C LEU A 61 20.21 15.90 -17.31
N SER A 62 20.55 16.42 -16.12
CA SER A 62 21.34 17.62 -15.98
C SER A 62 22.54 17.54 -16.94
N PRO A 63 22.83 18.57 -17.75
CA PRO A 63 23.92 18.55 -18.73
C PRO A 63 25.33 18.43 -18.11
N PHE A 64 25.40 18.33 -16.78
CA PHE A 64 26.61 18.13 -16.00
C PHE A 64 27.08 16.67 -15.95
N PHE A 65 26.23 15.69 -16.26
CA PHE A 65 26.68 14.32 -16.50
C PHE A 65 26.88 14.15 -18.00
N ALA A 66 28.15 14.17 -18.42
CA ALA A 66 28.50 13.86 -19.80
C ALA A 66 27.91 12.50 -20.20
N GLU A 67 27.34 12.43 -21.41
CA GLU A 67 26.88 11.18 -22.02
C GLU A 67 27.97 10.09 -21.83
N GLY A 68 27.72 9.12 -20.96
CA GLY A 68 28.64 8.00 -20.71
C GLY A 68 28.99 7.72 -19.25
N GLU A 69 28.70 8.62 -18.31
CA GLU A 69 28.82 8.31 -16.88
C GLU A 69 27.49 7.75 -16.37
N SER A 70 27.43 6.43 -16.22
CA SER A 70 26.32 5.79 -15.53
C SER A 70 26.22 6.39 -14.14
N ILE A 71 25.14 7.13 -13.87
CA ILE A 71 24.79 7.53 -12.49
C ILE A 71 24.94 6.27 -11.65
N PRO A 72 25.75 6.28 -10.56
CA PRO A 72 25.83 5.13 -9.69
C PRO A 72 24.39 4.78 -9.30
N GLN A 73 23.89 3.63 -9.75
CA GLN A 73 22.61 3.05 -9.34
C GLN A 73 22.61 2.67 -7.84
N ASP A 74 23.53 3.25 -7.08
CA ASP A 74 23.95 2.96 -5.72
C ASP A 74 23.08 3.67 -4.67
N TRP A 75 22.10 4.45 -5.10
CA TRP A 75 21.23 5.17 -4.17
C TRP A 75 20.01 4.31 -3.84
N THR A 76 19.46 3.52 -4.78
CA THR A 76 18.34 2.58 -4.53
C THR A 76 18.77 1.14 -4.32
N VAL A 77 19.96 0.90 -3.73
CA VAL A 77 20.54 -0.44 -3.57
C VAL A 77 19.56 -1.35 -2.85
N GLY A 78 18.91 -2.20 -3.62
CA GLY A 78 18.03 -3.23 -3.10
C GLY A 78 16.55 -2.95 -3.19
N LEU A 79 16.08 -1.91 -3.88
CA LEU A 79 14.66 -1.72 -4.20
C LEU A 79 14.35 -2.18 -5.63
N ASP A 80 13.26 -2.91 -5.83
CA ASP A 80 12.70 -3.15 -7.15
C ASP A 80 11.75 -2.03 -7.54
N MET A 81 12.27 -1.10 -8.34
CA MET A 81 11.55 0.07 -8.84
C MET A 81 10.24 -0.24 -9.58
N THR A 82 10.11 -1.42 -10.17
CA THR A 82 8.88 -1.80 -10.91
C THR A 82 7.75 -2.28 -10.00
N SER A 83 8.10 -2.56 -8.74
CA SER A 83 7.18 -3.01 -7.70
C SER A 83 6.71 -1.88 -6.78
N THR A 84 7.17 -0.64 -6.99
CA THR A 84 6.78 0.47 -6.12
C THR A 84 5.30 0.77 -6.27
N ARG A 85 4.61 1.06 -5.17
CA ARG A 85 3.20 1.45 -5.11
C ARG A 85 3.06 2.64 -4.19
N PHE A 86 2.34 3.67 -4.63
CA PHE A 86 2.02 4.84 -3.84
C PHE A 86 1.02 4.47 -2.74
N LEU A 87 1.29 4.95 -1.52
CA LEU A 87 0.43 4.69 -0.36
C LEU A 87 -0.38 5.93 0.00
N ALA A 88 0.30 7.06 0.24
CA ALA A 88 -0.31 8.31 0.68
C ALA A 88 0.69 9.47 0.57
N GLU A 89 0.18 10.70 0.60
CA GLU A 89 0.97 11.93 0.75
C GLU A 89 0.50 12.67 2.00
N VAL A 90 1.45 13.14 2.82
CA VAL A 90 1.18 13.97 4.00
C VAL A 90 2.24 15.07 4.11
N GLU A 91 1.79 16.33 4.14
CA GLU A 91 2.67 17.49 4.33
C GLU A 91 3.85 17.54 3.33
N GLY A 92 3.60 17.18 2.07
CA GLY A 92 4.63 17.13 1.02
C GLY A 92 5.60 15.96 1.14
N THR A 93 5.33 15.01 2.03
CA THR A 93 6.02 13.72 2.09
C THR A 93 5.16 12.65 1.42
N GLU A 94 5.67 12.07 0.34
CA GLU A 94 5.03 10.98 -0.40
C GLU A 94 5.57 9.64 0.07
N TYR A 95 4.67 8.74 0.47
CA TYR A 95 5.01 7.41 0.96
C TYR A 95 4.73 6.34 -0.09
N PHE A 96 5.69 5.44 -0.24
CA PHE A 96 5.62 4.32 -1.17
C PHE A 96 6.01 3.02 -0.50
N VAL A 97 5.56 1.91 -1.08
CA VAL A 97 6.01 0.57 -0.72
C VAL A 97 6.58 -0.13 -1.95
N GLY A 98 7.61 -0.96 -1.79
CA GLY A 98 8.12 -1.78 -2.89
C GLY A 98 8.84 -3.03 -2.40
N LEU A 99 9.06 -4.00 -3.28
CA LEU A 99 9.82 -5.22 -3.00
C LEU A 99 11.32 -4.93 -2.93
N SER A 100 12.01 -5.58 -2.02
CA SER A 100 13.47 -5.56 -1.99
C SER A 100 14.06 -6.58 -2.97
N ARG A 101 15.12 -6.19 -3.69
CA ARG A 101 15.93 -7.08 -4.55
C ARG A 101 16.86 -8.02 -3.77
N TYR A 102 17.22 -7.68 -2.53
CA TYR A 102 18.26 -8.40 -1.77
C TYR A 102 17.77 -9.14 -0.54
N GLY A 103 16.53 -8.92 -0.07
CA GLY A 103 16.03 -9.49 1.18
C GLY A 103 15.18 -10.77 1.06
N GLY A 104 15.30 -11.51 -0.04
CA GLY A 104 14.46 -12.68 -0.32
C GLY A 104 13.02 -12.29 -0.67
N THR A 105 12.16 -13.28 -0.90
CA THR A 105 10.76 -13.07 -1.38
C THR A 105 9.86 -12.34 -0.37
N GLU A 106 10.36 -12.04 0.83
CA GLU A 106 9.57 -11.45 1.91
C GLU A 106 10.06 -10.08 2.38
N SER A 107 11.10 -9.54 1.75
CA SER A 107 11.58 -8.22 2.11
C SER A 107 10.86 -7.14 1.30
N ILE A 108 10.25 -6.22 2.03
CA ILE A 108 9.53 -5.06 1.52
C ILE A 108 10.22 -3.82 2.08
N CYS A 109 10.23 -2.76 1.30
CA CYS A 109 10.73 -1.45 1.69
C CYS A 109 9.56 -0.46 1.83
N LEU A 110 9.56 0.30 2.92
CA LEU A 110 8.82 1.55 3.06
C LEU A 110 9.75 2.68 2.62
N ILE A 111 9.27 3.53 1.71
CA ILE A 111 10.00 4.67 1.17
C ILE A 111 9.20 5.94 1.48
N ALA A 112 9.91 7.02 1.82
CA ALA A 112 9.35 8.36 1.93
C ALA A 112 10.19 9.31 1.07
N ALA A 113 9.55 9.99 0.12
CA ALA A 113 10.14 11.06 -0.68
C ALA A 113 9.62 12.40 -0.16
N PHE A 114 10.50 13.39 -0.02
CA PHE A 114 10.15 14.70 0.55
C PHE A 114 11.05 15.81 -0.04
N ASP A 115 10.60 17.06 0.07
CA ASP A 115 11.41 18.23 -0.28
C ASP A 115 12.38 18.53 0.89
N ALA A 116 13.69 18.46 0.65
CA ALA A 116 14.72 18.79 1.64
C ALA A 116 14.98 20.30 1.75
N GLY A 117 14.21 21.11 1.01
CA GLY A 117 14.40 22.54 0.84
C GLY A 117 15.17 22.84 -0.45
N VAL A 118 15.21 24.12 -0.81
CA VAL A 118 15.90 24.65 -2.02
C VAL A 118 15.55 23.94 -3.35
N GLY A 119 14.39 23.27 -3.42
CA GLY A 119 13.96 22.53 -4.60
C GLY A 119 14.71 21.21 -4.80
N GLU A 120 15.34 20.69 -3.74
CA GLU A 120 16.01 19.40 -3.73
C GLU A 120 15.07 18.33 -3.17
N GLN A 121 14.80 17.30 -3.98
CA GLN A 121 14.07 16.13 -3.51
C GLN A 121 15.05 15.20 -2.81
N ASP A 122 14.71 14.81 -1.58
CA ASP A 122 15.41 13.80 -0.81
C ASP A 122 14.46 12.65 -0.47
N TRP A 123 15.01 11.53 -0.05
CA TRP A 123 14.22 10.35 0.27
C TRP A 123 14.91 9.48 1.31
N SER A 124 14.09 8.74 2.05
CA SER A 124 14.56 7.78 3.05
C SER A 124 13.81 6.46 2.89
N SER A 125 14.44 5.36 3.28
CA SER A 125 13.80 4.05 3.22
C SER A 125 14.18 3.16 4.40
N ALA A 126 13.27 2.25 4.72
CA ALA A 126 13.49 1.15 5.65
C ALA A 126 13.00 -0.13 4.97
N CYS A 127 13.83 -1.19 5.00
CA CYS A 127 13.49 -2.47 4.39
C CYS A 127 13.50 -3.59 5.43
N GLY A 128 12.57 -4.53 5.33
CA GLY A 128 12.44 -5.65 6.25
C GLY A 128 11.23 -6.53 5.94
N GLY A 129 10.95 -7.50 6.81
CA GLY A 129 9.73 -8.30 6.72
C GLY A 129 8.62 -7.73 7.59
N VAL A 130 7.40 -7.63 7.05
CA VAL A 130 6.20 -7.10 7.76
C VAL A 130 5.31 -8.18 8.39
N ARG A 131 5.68 -9.46 8.25
CA ARG A 131 4.97 -10.58 8.92
C ARG A 131 5.24 -10.61 10.43
N GLY A 132 6.47 -10.29 10.83
CA GLY A 132 6.90 -10.36 12.24
C GLY A 132 6.49 -9.14 13.07
N GLY A 133 6.03 -8.08 12.43
CA GLY A 133 5.67 -6.83 13.06
C GLY A 133 5.70 -5.66 12.07
N PRO A 134 5.36 -4.46 12.54
CA PRO A 134 5.42 -3.25 11.73
C PRO A 134 6.85 -2.93 11.30
N LEU A 135 7.01 -2.43 10.08
CA LEU A 135 8.25 -1.84 9.59
C LEU A 135 8.19 -0.32 9.80
N GLY A 136 9.09 0.22 10.62
CA GLY A 136 9.12 1.64 10.95
C GLY A 136 10.08 2.43 10.06
N LEU A 137 9.68 3.65 9.70
CA LEU A 137 10.53 4.63 9.04
C LEU A 137 10.35 5.99 9.74
N SER A 138 11.46 6.60 10.14
CA SER A 138 11.48 7.96 10.69
C SER A 138 12.01 8.92 9.63
N VAL A 139 11.20 9.91 9.25
CA VAL A 139 11.55 10.96 8.28
C VAL A 139 11.17 12.29 8.88
N ALA A 140 12.13 13.22 8.95
CA ALA A 140 11.98 14.50 9.64
C ALA A 140 11.41 14.30 11.08
N GLU A 141 10.28 14.95 11.40
CA GLU A 141 9.59 14.83 12.70
C GLU A 141 8.49 13.76 12.70
N GLN A 142 8.33 13.03 11.59
CA GLN A 142 7.27 12.04 11.39
C GLN A 142 7.80 10.62 11.60
N ASN A 143 6.97 9.75 12.20
CA ASN A 143 7.25 8.30 12.25
C ASN A 143 6.14 7.57 11.52
N ALA A 144 6.51 6.88 10.45
CA ALA A 144 5.62 6.04 9.68
C ALA A 144 5.81 4.57 10.04
N SER A 145 4.75 3.79 9.92
CA SER A 145 4.72 2.37 10.16
C SER A 145 3.98 1.67 9.03
N LEU A 146 4.69 0.80 8.31
CA LEU A 146 4.12 -0.11 7.33
C LEU A 146 3.73 -1.42 8.00
N VAL A 147 2.51 -1.89 7.74
CA VAL A 147 1.97 -3.13 8.30
C VAL A 147 1.46 -4.06 7.20
N SER A 148 1.50 -5.37 7.44
CA SER A 148 0.87 -6.34 6.54
C SER A 148 -0.65 -6.28 6.62
N ASP A 149 -1.34 -6.80 5.60
CA ASP A 149 -2.81 -6.84 5.53
C ASP A 149 -3.45 -7.59 6.71
N ALA A 150 -2.72 -8.56 7.27
CA ALA A 150 -3.18 -9.40 8.37
C ALA A 150 -2.78 -8.88 9.76
N TYR A 151 -2.09 -7.72 9.84
CA TYR A 151 -1.61 -7.18 11.09
C TYR A 151 -2.76 -6.66 11.98
N ASP A 152 -2.74 -6.98 13.28
CA ASP A 152 -3.68 -6.39 14.24
C ASP A 152 -3.28 -4.93 14.53
N VAL A 153 -4.01 -3.98 13.93
CA VAL A 153 -3.79 -2.54 14.08
C VAL A 153 -4.32 -1.97 15.41
N THR A 154 -4.97 -2.77 16.26
CA THR A 154 -5.51 -2.32 17.56
C THR A 154 -4.47 -1.62 18.45
N PRO A 155 -3.21 -2.09 18.54
CA PRO A 155 -2.16 -1.39 19.29
C PRO A 155 -1.84 0.00 18.73
N LEU A 156 -1.78 0.16 17.40
CA LEU A 156 -1.51 1.45 16.75
C LEU A 156 -2.63 2.46 17.04
N LYS A 157 -3.89 2.05 16.88
CA LYS A 157 -5.06 2.86 17.21
C LYS A 157 -5.06 3.31 18.67
N ARG A 158 -4.68 2.42 19.60
CA ARG A 158 -4.59 2.73 21.04
C ARG A 158 -3.51 3.76 21.36
N LEU A 159 -2.42 3.76 20.58
CA LEU A 159 -1.32 4.72 20.69
C LEU A 159 -1.64 6.07 20.01
N GLY A 160 -2.81 6.21 19.39
CA GLY A 160 -3.21 7.44 18.71
C GLY A 160 -2.58 7.60 17.33
N TRP A 161 -2.07 6.53 16.72
CA TRP A 161 -1.59 6.56 15.35
C TRP A 161 -2.76 6.76 14.40
N VAL A 162 -2.53 7.52 13.32
CA VAL A 162 -3.51 7.82 12.29
C VAL A 162 -3.28 6.88 11.10
N GLU A 163 -4.37 6.30 10.59
CA GLU A 163 -4.37 5.49 9.38
C GLU A 163 -4.34 6.41 8.15
N LEU A 164 -3.30 6.30 7.31
CA LEU A 164 -3.21 7.03 6.05
C LEU A 164 -3.58 6.14 4.85
N HIS A 165 -3.27 4.85 4.96
CA HIS A 165 -3.58 3.79 4.01
C HIS A 165 -3.81 2.50 4.82
N PRO A 166 -4.56 1.49 4.33
CA PRO A 166 -4.73 0.22 5.05
C PRO A 166 -3.43 -0.41 5.58
N ASN A 167 -2.32 -0.19 4.89
CA ASN A 167 -0.98 -0.66 5.27
C ASN A 167 -0.06 0.41 5.86
N LEU A 168 -0.45 1.69 5.91
CA LEU A 168 0.40 2.80 6.34
C LEU A 168 -0.23 3.59 7.48
N TRP A 169 0.55 3.72 8.56
CA TRP A 169 0.15 4.41 9.78
C TRP A 169 1.18 5.46 10.14
N LEU A 170 0.71 6.59 10.67
CA LEU A 170 1.57 7.70 11.08
C LEU A 170 1.40 8.03 12.57
N ASP A 171 2.52 8.18 13.26
CA ASP A 171 2.57 8.66 14.64
C ASP A 171 2.47 10.19 14.66
N THR A 172 1.28 10.70 14.93
CA THR A 172 1.04 12.14 15.06
C THR A 172 1.39 12.69 16.45
N SER A 173 1.90 11.86 17.37
CA SER A 173 2.23 12.31 18.73
C SER A 173 3.51 13.13 18.81
N ARG A 174 4.35 13.09 17.76
CA ARG A 174 5.65 13.78 17.71
C ARG A 174 5.71 14.97 16.75
N GLY A 175 4.69 15.16 15.90
CA GLY A 175 4.59 16.28 14.97
C GLY A 175 3.51 17.29 15.38
N ALA A 176 3.48 18.44 14.69
CA ALA A 176 2.36 19.36 14.75
C ALA A 176 1.02 18.63 14.46
N PRO A 177 -0.12 19.07 15.00
CA PRO A 177 -1.39 18.41 14.76
C PRO A 177 -1.68 18.36 13.25
N VAL A 178 -1.66 17.13 12.68
CA VAL A 178 -2.09 16.87 11.30
C VAL A 178 -3.52 17.36 11.19
N THR A 179 -3.70 18.52 10.58
CA THR A 179 -5.02 19.02 10.27
C THR A 179 -5.39 18.30 8.98
N PRO A 180 -6.36 17.35 9.00
CA PRO A 180 -6.78 16.73 7.75
C PRO A 180 -7.16 17.86 6.80
N VAL A 181 -6.65 17.81 5.58
CA VAL A 181 -7.11 18.68 4.50
C VAL A 181 -8.55 18.26 4.23
N ILE A 182 -9.47 18.72 5.07
CA ILE A 182 -10.88 18.78 4.74
C ILE A 182 -10.89 19.84 3.66
N GLU A 183 -10.92 19.37 2.41
CA GLU A 183 -11.22 20.18 1.24
C GLU A 183 -12.40 21.05 1.64
N LEU A 184 -12.15 22.33 1.94
CA LEU A 184 -13.19 23.28 2.24
C LEU A 184 -13.91 23.47 0.91
N GLU A 185 -14.91 22.62 0.70
CA GLU A 185 -15.89 22.72 -0.36
C GLU A 185 -16.36 24.17 -0.31
N THR A 186 -15.83 24.96 -1.25
CA THR A 186 -15.98 26.40 -1.23
C THR A 186 -17.44 26.64 -1.51
N ALA A 187 -18.20 26.96 -0.47
CA ALA A 187 -19.62 27.24 -0.58
C ALA A 187 -19.83 28.21 -1.75
N PRO A 188 -20.68 27.88 -2.74
CA PRO A 188 -20.86 28.71 -3.92
C PRO A 188 -21.29 30.10 -3.48
N ALA A 189 -20.53 31.11 -3.92
CA ALA A 189 -20.81 32.50 -3.61
C ALA A 189 -22.26 32.84 -3.96
N ALA A 190 -23.04 33.23 -2.95
CA ALA A 190 -24.41 33.68 -3.13
C ALA A 190 -24.42 34.86 -4.11
N ARG A 191 -25.13 34.71 -5.24
CA ARG A 191 -25.36 35.81 -6.18
C ARG A 191 -26.21 36.89 -5.50
N PRO A 192 -25.82 38.17 -5.55
CA PRO A 192 -26.70 39.23 -5.10
C PRO A 192 -27.93 39.31 -6.02
N GLU A 193 -29.12 39.16 -5.45
CA GLU A 193 -30.37 39.46 -6.15
C GLU A 193 -30.41 40.95 -6.48
N ALA A 194 -30.46 41.27 -7.77
CA ALA A 194 -30.70 42.61 -8.25
C ALA A 194 -32.18 42.96 -7.99
N GLY A 195 -32.42 43.78 -6.96
CA GLY A 195 -33.73 44.38 -6.71
C GLY A 195 -34.08 45.40 -7.80
N GLY A 196 -35.31 45.32 -8.31
CA GLY A 196 -35.98 46.32 -9.13
C GLY A 196 -37.06 47.05 -8.34
#